data_AF-A0A1E8B4E6-F1
#
_entry.id   AF-A0A1E8B4E6-F1
#
_cell.length_a   1.000
_cell.length_b   1.000
_cell.length_c   1.000
_cell.angle_alpha   90.00
_cell.angle_beta   90.00
_cell.angle_gamma   90.00
#
_symmetry.space_group_name_H-M   'P 1'
#
loop_
_entity.id
_entity.type
_entity.pdbx_description
1 polymer ?
#
loop_
_entity_poly.entity_id
_entity_poly.type
_entity_poly.pdbx_seq_one_letter_code
_entity_poly.pdbx_strand_id
1 'polypeptide(L)'
;MEKGKSSILWGILYIYFCLYILMYLVFIFVIDMVHVSLSVMSIFVVAMPFILLVIIQKAVLHVSARRDKDKKQLFTVMMVALILLIVCTLQLSLNKYTSNFNQDRWLNDEEKRVYMIDDLLKRHKLIGKSNEEIIKLLGAPTKTSSLETGITTLYYLGNERGFIPIDSECLVLQFDKDGRVIEYKVQRD
;
A
#
# COMPACT_ATOMS: atom_id res chain seq x y z
N MET A 1 -43.50 17.96 15.10
CA MET A 1 -42.95 16.75 14.45
C MET A 1 -41.50 16.96 13.97
N GLU A 2 -41.14 18.12 13.41
CA GLU A 2 -39.78 18.41 12.88
C GLU A 2 -38.65 18.34 13.92
N LYS A 3 -38.89 18.79 15.17
CA LYS A 3 -37.87 18.79 16.23
C LYS A 3 -37.39 17.38 16.61
N GLY A 4 -38.27 16.38 16.57
CA GLY A 4 -37.92 14.98 16.82
C GLY A 4 -37.09 14.36 15.68
N LYS A 5 -37.44 14.69 14.43
CA LYS A 5 -36.71 14.21 13.24
C LYS A 5 -35.28 14.75 13.18
N SER A 6 -35.07 16.01 13.56
CA SER A 6 -33.73 16.62 13.67
C SER A 6 -32.86 15.89 14.70
N SER A 7 -33.38 15.59 15.91
CA SER A 7 -32.60 14.92 16.96
C SER A 7 -32.14 13.51 16.56
N ILE A 8 -32.98 12.77 15.83
CA ILE A 8 -32.64 11.41 15.36
C ILE A 8 -31.49 11.47 14.34
N LEU A 9 -31.54 12.40 13.37
CA LEU A 9 -30.50 12.54 12.34
C LEU A 9 -29.14 12.90 12.94
N TRP A 10 -29.11 13.76 13.96
CA TRP A 10 -27.88 14.06 14.70
C TRP A 10 -27.32 12.83 15.42
N GLY A 11 -28.17 12.03 16.07
CA GLY A 11 -27.76 10.76 16.68
C GLY A 11 -27.12 9.80 15.66
N ILE A 12 -27.76 9.64 14.49
CA ILE A 12 -27.24 8.83 13.38
C ILE A 12 -25.87 9.35 12.93
N LEU A 13 -25.73 10.67 12.76
CA LEU A 13 -24.46 11.29 12.35
C LEU A 13 -23.34 11.00 13.35
N TYR A 14 -23.60 11.13 14.67
CA TYR A 14 -22.57 10.86 15.67
C TYR A 14 -22.15 9.39 15.69
N ILE A 15 -23.12 8.47 15.68
CA ILE A 15 -22.82 7.03 15.66
C ILE A 15 -22.01 6.69 14.41
N TYR A 16 -22.45 7.18 13.24
CA TYR A 16 -21.72 6.98 11.99
C TYR A 16 -20.31 7.58 12.05
N PHE A 17 -20.15 8.77 12.61
CA PHE A 17 -18.84 9.42 12.72
C PHE A 17 -17.89 8.67 13.67
N CYS A 18 -18.38 8.13 14.78
CA CYS A 18 -17.59 7.27 15.65
C CYS A 18 -17.14 5.98 14.93
N LEU A 19 -18.05 5.33 14.20
CA LEU A 19 -17.72 4.15 13.39
C LEU A 19 -16.75 4.48 12.26
N TYR A 20 -16.91 5.65 11.63
CA TYR A 20 -16.00 6.17 10.61
C TYR A 20 -14.58 6.29 11.15
N ILE A 21 -14.40 6.93 12.31
CA ILE A 21 -13.06 7.08 12.91
C ILE A 21 -12.44 5.69 13.16
N LEU A 22 -13.18 4.79 13.81
CA LEU A 22 -12.69 3.44 14.10
C LEU A 22 -12.28 2.69 12.82
N MET A 23 -13.11 2.75 11.79
CA MET A 23 -12.84 2.10 10.51
C MET A 23 -11.63 2.72 9.79
N TYR A 24 -11.44 4.04 9.82
CA TYR A 24 -10.23 4.65 9.23
C TYR A 24 -8.96 4.31 10.01
N LEU A 25 -9.03 4.15 11.33
CA LEU A 25 -7.89 3.63 12.10
C LEU A 25 -7.53 2.20 11.67
N VAL A 26 -8.55 1.37 11.42
CA VAL A 26 -8.34 0.02 10.86
C VAL A 26 -7.74 0.10 9.45
N PHE A 27 -8.22 1.00 8.59
CA PHE A 27 -7.63 1.18 7.25
C PHE A 27 -6.17 1.60 7.31
N ILE A 28 -5.82 2.57 8.15
CA ILE A 28 -4.43 3.03 8.34
C ILE A 28 -3.54 1.85 8.76
N PHE A 29 -4.00 1.07 9.75
CA PHE A 29 -3.27 -0.11 10.22
C PHE A 29 -3.09 -1.18 9.13
N VAL A 30 -4.15 -1.51 8.39
CA VAL A 30 -4.10 -2.54 7.34
C VAL A 30 -3.26 -2.10 6.14
N ILE A 31 -3.38 -0.83 5.72
CA ILE A 31 -2.59 -0.28 4.60
C ILE A 31 -1.10 -0.33 4.92
N ASP A 32 -0.73 0.03 6.14
CA ASP A 32 0.65 -0.02 6.63
C ASP A 32 1.16 -1.46 6.70
N MET A 33 0.45 -2.34 7.41
CA MET A 33 0.89 -3.71 7.65
C MET A 33 0.99 -4.56 6.38
N VAL A 34 0.04 -4.44 5.45
CA VAL A 34 0.01 -5.26 4.21
C VAL A 34 0.65 -4.52 3.03
N HIS A 35 1.18 -3.32 3.25
CA HIS A 35 1.75 -2.46 2.21
C HIS A 35 0.81 -2.24 1.01
N VAL A 36 -0.49 -2.05 1.27
CA VAL A 36 -1.50 -1.88 0.22
C VAL A 36 -1.12 -0.67 -0.64
N SER A 37 -1.03 -0.86 -1.96
CA SER A 37 -0.64 0.21 -2.89
C SER A 37 -1.85 0.90 -3.51
N LEU A 38 -1.64 2.14 -3.95
CA LEU A 38 -2.66 2.92 -4.66
C LEU A 38 -3.13 2.18 -5.93
N SER A 39 -4.43 1.90 -5.95
CA SER A 39 -5.16 1.31 -7.08
C SER A 39 -6.57 1.90 -7.14
N VAL A 40 -7.27 1.67 -8.25
CA VAL A 40 -8.67 2.08 -8.39
C VAL A 40 -9.54 1.46 -7.28
N MET A 41 -9.31 0.18 -6.96
CA MET A 41 -10.06 -0.53 -5.91
C MET A 41 -9.81 0.07 -4.53
N SER A 42 -8.56 0.34 -4.16
CA SER A 42 -8.25 0.93 -2.85
C SER A 42 -8.79 2.35 -2.70
N ILE A 43 -8.79 3.15 -3.78
CA ILE A 43 -9.41 4.48 -3.79
C ILE A 43 -10.91 4.37 -3.51
N PHE A 44 -11.62 3.46 -4.18
CA PHE A 44 -13.04 3.26 -3.93
C PHE A 44 -13.34 2.86 -2.49
N VAL A 45 -12.60 1.89 -1.95
CA VAL A 45 -12.76 1.39 -0.57
C VAL A 45 -12.57 2.53 0.44
N VAL A 46 -11.53 3.34 0.27
CA VAL A 46 -11.22 4.43 1.21
C VAL A 46 -12.11 5.65 0.99
N ALA A 47 -12.60 5.94 -0.22
CA ALA A 47 -13.45 7.11 -0.49
C ALA A 47 -14.93 6.90 -0.14
N MET A 48 -15.44 5.67 -0.27
CA MET A 48 -16.87 5.36 -0.10
C MET A 48 -17.45 5.82 1.25
N PRO A 49 -16.80 5.58 2.40
CA PRO A 49 -17.35 6.00 3.69
C PRO A 49 -17.36 7.52 3.87
N PHE A 50 -16.43 8.24 3.24
CA PHE A 50 -16.42 9.70 3.21
C PHE A 50 -17.58 10.25 2.37
N ILE A 51 -17.85 9.65 1.21
CA ILE A 51 -19.00 10.02 0.38
C ILE A 51 -20.31 9.83 1.15
N LEU A 52 -20.47 8.70 1.85
CA LEU A 52 -21.62 8.44 2.71
C LEU A 52 -21.75 9.48 3.84
N LEU A 53 -20.64 9.88 4.47
CA LEU A 53 -20.65 10.95 5.48
C LEU A 53 -21.21 12.26 4.91
N VAL A 54 -20.74 12.66 3.73
CA VAL A 54 -21.21 13.88 3.04
C VAL A 54 -22.72 13.82 2.77
N ILE A 55 -23.23 12.67 2.34
CA ILE A 55 -24.67 12.47 2.11
C ILE A 55 -25.46 12.62 3.41
N ILE A 56 -25.00 12.00 4.51
CA ILE A 56 -25.66 12.10 5.83
C ILE A 56 -25.65 13.55 6.32
N GLN A 57 -24.52 14.25 6.22
CA GLN A 57 -24.45 15.66 6.64
C GLN A 57 -25.36 16.57 5.81
N LYS A 58 -25.46 16.34 4.50
CA LYS A 58 -26.39 17.08 3.65
C LYS A 58 -27.84 16.86 4.07
N ALA A 59 -28.20 15.63 4.44
CA ALA A 59 -29.53 15.31 4.97
C ALA A 59 -29.80 16.02 6.32
N VAL A 60 -28.81 16.07 7.22
CA VAL A 60 -28.90 16.80 8.50
C VAL A 60 -29.14 18.29 8.24
N LEU A 61 -28.35 18.92 7.36
CA LEU A 61 -28.47 20.35 7.01
C LEU A 61 -29.81 20.71 6.39
N HIS A 62 -30.41 19.80 5.62
CA HIS A 62 -31.71 20.03 5.01
C HIS A 62 -32.85 20.03 6.03
N VAL A 63 -32.71 19.28 7.13
CA VAL A 63 -33.76 19.09 8.13
C VAL A 63 -33.56 19.96 9.38
N SER A 64 -32.34 20.36 9.71
CA SER A 64 -32.08 21.19 10.89
C SER A 64 -32.39 22.67 10.61
N ALA A 65 -33.06 23.33 11.55
CA ALA A 65 -33.30 24.77 11.51
C ALA A 65 -31.94 25.48 11.56
N ARG A 66 -31.55 26.12 10.45
CA ARG A 66 -30.23 26.72 10.12
C ARG A 66 -29.60 27.59 11.23
N ARG A 67 -29.15 26.99 12.33
CA ARG A 67 -28.33 27.66 13.36
C ARG A 67 -26.88 27.66 12.94
N ASP A 68 -26.16 28.74 13.24
CA ASP A 68 -24.73 28.86 12.92
C ASP A 68 -23.87 27.80 13.65
N LYS A 69 -24.26 27.44 14.88
CA LYS A 69 -23.60 26.40 15.68
C LYS A 69 -23.60 25.04 14.97
N ASP A 70 -24.71 24.65 14.35
CA ASP A 70 -24.88 23.37 13.66
C ASP A 70 -23.94 23.29 12.44
N LYS A 71 -23.80 24.39 11.70
CA LYS A 71 -22.89 24.48 10.54
C LYS A 71 -21.43 24.35 10.95
N LYS A 72 -21.02 25.04 12.03
CA LYS A 72 -19.66 24.95 12.57
C LYS A 72 -19.33 23.51 12.97
N GLN A 73 -20.27 22.83 13.63
CA GLN A 73 -20.07 21.44 14.04
C GLN A 73 -19.91 20.48 12.85
N LEU A 74 -20.75 20.60 11.82
CA LEU A 74 -20.64 19.78 10.61
C LEU A 74 -19.33 20.03 9.87
N PHE A 75 -18.89 21.29 9.81
CA PHE A 75 -17.59 21.65 9.25
C PHE A 75 -16.43 21.00 10.02
N THR A 76 -16.46 21.02 11.36
CA THR A 76 -15.46 20.31 12.17
C THR A 76 -15.43 18.81 11.87
N VAL A 77 -16.60 18.16 11.81
CA VAL A 77 -16.71 16.74 11.46
C VAL A 77 -16.12 16.46 10.07
N MET A 78 -16.41 17.33 9.09
CA MET A 78 -15.85 17.22 7.73
C MET A 78 -14.33 17.34 7.71
N MET A 79 -13.76 18.31 8.45
CA MET A 79 -12.32 18.53 8.48
C MET A 79 -11.60 17.31 9.08
N VAL A 80 -12.10 16.77 10.20
CA VAL A 80 -11.52 15.57 10.81
C VAL A 80 -11.62 14.37 9.86
N ALA A 81 -12.77 14.18 9.22
CA ALA A 81 -12.98 13.09 8.28
C ALA A 81 -12.05 13.20 7.05
N LEU A 82 -11.87 14.42 6.53
CA LEU A 82 -11.01 14.69 5.39
C LEU A 82 -9.53 14.44 5.73
N ILE A 83 -9.08 14.79 6.94
CA ILE A 83 -7.71 14.50 7.39
C ILE A 83 -7.46 13.00 7.36
N LEU A 84 -8.36 12.18 7.90
CA LEU A 84 -8.23 10.72 7.88
C LEU A 84 -8.20 10.15 6.45
N LEU A 85 -9.03 10.68 5.56
CA LEU A 85 -9.01 10.33 4.13
C LEU A 85 -7.68 10.67 3.45
N ILE A 86 -7.13 11.85 3.74
CA ILE A 86 -5.83 12.29 3.20
C ILE A 86 -4.72 11.38 3.71
N VAL A 87 -4.70 11.03 5.00
CA VAL A 87 -3.69 10.12 5.58
C VAL A 87 -3.68 8.77 4.86
N CYS A 88 -4.84 8.12 4.70
CA CYS A 88 -4.92 6.85 3.97
C CYS A 88 -4.46 7.00 2.52
N THR A 89 -4.86 8.09 1.85
CA THR A 89 -4.47 8.33 0.44
C THR A 89 -2.97 8.55 0.31
N LEU A 90 -2.34 9.26 1.25
CA LEU A 90 -0.89 9.44 1.30
C LEU A 90 -0.18 8.11 1.52
N GLN A 91 -0.61 7.27 2.47
CA GLN A 91 -0.03 5.94 2.68
C GLN A 91 -0.11 5.07 1.43
N LEU A 92 -1.28 4.99 0.79
CA LEU A 92 -1.47 4.24 -0.46
C LEU A 92 -0.51 4.75 -1.56
N SER A 93 -0.34 6.07 -1.65
CA SER A 93 0.51 6.72 -2.65
C SER A 93 1.99 6.44 -2.40
N LEU A 94 2.42 6.52 -1.14
CA LEU A 94 3.77 6.18 -0.71
C LEU A 94 4.08 4.71 -0.97
N ASN A 95 3.16 3.81 -0.63
CA ASN A 95 3.30 2.38 -0.91
C ASN A 95 3.42 2.09 -2.40
N LYS A 96 2.64 2.80 -3.24
CA LYS A 96 2.76 2.69 -4.70
C LYS A 96 4.11 3.18 -5.20
N TYR A 97 4.60 4.30 -4.65
CA TYR A 97 5.90 4.86 -5.01
C TYR A 97 7.04 3.92 -4.65
N THR A 98 7.03 3.35 -3.44
CA THR A 98 8.06 2.42 -2.95
C THR A 98 7.99 1.06 -3.65
N SER A 99 6.82 0.66 -4.15
CA SER A 99 6.67 -0.58 -4.93
C SER A 99 7.13 -0.47 -6.39
N ASN A 100 7.31 0.74 -6.92
CA ASN A 100 7.87 0.90 -8.25
C ASN A 100 9.37 0.64 -8.22
N PHE A 101 9.86 -0.16 -9.16
CA PHE A 101 11.28 -0.45 -9.26
C PHE A 101 12.05 0.84 -9.54
N ASN A 102 13.05 1.08 -8.70
CA ASN A 102 14.00 2.15 -8.85
C ASN A 102 15.36 1.61 -8.46
N GLN A 103 16.32 1.69 -9.39
CA GLN A 103 17.62 1.09 -9.21
C GLN A 103 18.39 1.68 -8.02
N ASP A 104 18.33 2.99 -7.81
CA ASP A 104 19.03 3.64 -6.70
C ASP A 104 18.49 3.14 -5.35
N ARG A 105 17.15 3.10 -5.17
CA ARG A 105 16.56 2.52 -3.95
C ARG A 105 16.85 1.04 -3.80
N TRP A 106 16.83 0.28 -4.90
CA TRP A 106 17.16 -1.13 -4.88
C TRP A 106 18.59 -1.36 -4.36
N LEU A 107 19.55 -0.53 -4.78
CA LEU A 107 20.95 -0.66 -4.37
C LEU A 107 21.19 -0.22 -2.93
N ASN A 108 20.44 0.77 -2.44
CA ASN A 108 20.68 1.39 -1.13
C ASN A 108 19.78 0.87 0.01
N ASP A 109 18.70 0.14 -0.30
CA ASP A 109 17.71 -0.31 0.69
C ASP A 109 17.30 -1.76 0.44
N GLU A 110 18.16 -2.70 0.88
CA GLU A 110 17.99 -4.13 0.61
C GLU A 110 16.71 -4.70 1.23
N GLU A 111 16.31 -4.20 2.40
CA GLU A 111 15.11 -4.65 3.13
C GLU A 111 13.80 -4.26 2.45
N LYS A 112 13.83 -3.28 1.54
CA LYS A 112 12.63 -2.82 0.80
C LYS A 112 12.56 -3.33 -0.63
N ARG A 113 13.52 -4.12 -1.08
CA ARG A 113 13.53 -4.72 -2.43
C ARG A 113 12.29 -5.60 -2.68
N VAL A 114 11.74 -6.21 -1.64
CA VAL A 114 10.56 -7.07 -1.67
C VAL A 114 9.32 -6.34 -2.21
N TYR A 115 9.22 -5.03 -2.02
CA TYR A 115 8.12 -4.24 -2.59
C TYR A 115 8.34 -3.90 -4.07
N MET A 116 9.60 -3.88 -4.52
CA MET A 116 9.97 -3.50 -5.88
C MET A 116 10.07 -4.68 -6.85
N ILE A 117 10.24 -5.91 -6.35
CA ILE A 117 10.54 -7.09 -7.16
C ILE A 117 9.50 -7.35 -8.25
N ASP A 118 8.21 -7.16 -7.97
CA ASP A 118 7.15 -7.42 -8.94
C ASP A 118 7.20 -6.43 -10.12
N ASP A 119 7.45 -5.15 -9.84
CA ASP A 119 7.58 -4.14 -10.90
C ASP A 119 8.89 -4.33 -11.69
N LEU A 120 9.96 -4.77 -11.03
CA LEU A 120 11.22 -5.14 -11.66
C LEU A 120 11.01 -6.27 -12.68
N LEU A 121 10.43 -7.39 -12.26
CA LEU A 121 10.19 -8.56 -13.11
C LEU A 121 9.21 -8.26 -14.24
N LYS A 122 8.26 -7.34 -14.02
CA LYS A 122 7.32 -6.89 -15.05
C LYS A 122 7.99 -6.05 -16.13
N ARG A 123 8.94 -5.18 -15.77
CA ARG A 123 9.58 -4.22 -16.70
C ARG A 123 10.87 -4.75 -17.32
N HIS A 124 11.55 -5.65 -16.64
CA HIS A 124 12.86 -6.15 -17.04
C HIS A 124 12.82 -7.66 -17.27
N LYS A 125 12.99 -8.08 -18.52
CA LYS A 125 13.23 -9.49 -18.84
C LYS A 125 14.63 -9.89 -18.35
N LEU A 126 14.69 -10.74 -17.34
CA LEU A 126 15.95 -11.24 -16.78
C LEU A 126 16.54 -12.40 -17.59
N ILE A 127 15.68 -13.26 -18.14
CA ILE A 127 16.11 -14.42 -18.94
C ILE A 127 16.97 -13.99 -20.14
N GLY A 128 18.14 -14.62 -20.28
CA GLY A 128 19.12 -14.42 -21.33
C GLY A 128 20.16 -13.34 -21.04
N LYS A 129 19.98 -12.55 -19.97
CA LYS A 129 20.94 -11.52 -19.57
C LYS A 129 22.24 -12.14 -19.07
N SER A 130 23.37 -11.51 -19.37
CA SER A 130 24.65 -11.90 -18.78
C SER A 130 24.73 -11.50 -17.31
N ASN A 131 25.65 -12.12 -16.58
CA ASN A 131 25.95 -11.74 -15.19
C ASN A 131 26.31 -10.25 -15.06
N GLU A 132 27.06 -9.68 -16.00
CA GLU A 132 27.44 -8.26 -15.99
C GLU A 132 26.21 -7.36 -16.18
N GLU A 133 25.28 -7.73 -17.06
CA GLU A 133 24.02 -7.00 -17.23
C GLU A 133 23.15 -7.05 -15.97
N ILE A 134 23.12 -8.20 -15.30
CA ILE A 134 22.40 -8.36 -14.03
C ILE A 134 23.05 -7.52 -12.94
N ILE A 135 24.38 -7.58 -12.77
CA ILE A 135 25.09 -6.76 -11.77
C ILE A 135 24.92 -5.27 -12.06
N LYS A 136 24.92 -4.88 -13.33
CA LYS A 136 24.65 -3.49 -13.73
C LYS A 136 23.24 -3.04 -13.36
N LEU A 137 22.26 -3.94 -13.34
CA LEU A 137 20.86 -3.63 -13.01
C LEU A 137 20.56 -3.72 -11.51
N LEU A 138 21.04 -4.77 -10.85
CA LEU A 138 20.65 -5.16 -9.50
C LEU A 138 21.75 -4.97 -8.45
N GLY A 139 22.98 -4.66 -8.89
CA GLY A 139 24.16 -4.65 -8.03
C GLY A 139 24.72 -6.05 -7.79
N ALA A 140 25.68 -6.13 -6.87
CA ALA A 140 26.26 -7.40 -6.46
C ALA A 140 25.21 -8.27 -5.74
N PRO A 141 25.18 -9.59 -5.98
CA PRO A 141 24.29 -10.49 -5.26
C PRO A 141 24.70 -10.61 -3.79
N THR A 142 23.72 -10.88 -2.93
CA THR A 142 23.94 -11.17 -1.50
C THR A 142 24.75 -12.45 -1.31
N LYS A 143 24.51 -13.46 -2.15
CA LYS A 143 25.26 -14.72 -2.13
C LYS A 143 25.39 -15.30 -3.54
N THR A 144 26.54 -15.90 -3.82
CA THR A 144 26.80 -16.66 -5.04
C THR A 144 27.21 -18.08 -4.66
N SER A 145 26.63 -19.08 -5.32
CA SER A 145 26.96 -20.50 -5.13
C SER A 145 27.23 -21.16 -6.48
N SER A 146 28.28 -21.97 -6.55
CA SER A 146 28.60 -22.79 -7.73
C SER A 146 28.04 -24.19 -7.51
N LEU A 147 27.15 -24.65 -8.39
CA LEU A 147 26.56 -25.98 -8.38
C LEU A 147 26.98 -26.74 -9.66
N GLU A 148 26.84 -28.07 -9.67
CA GLU A 148 27.16 -28.89 -10.85
C GLU A 148 26.38 -28.47 -12.11
N THR A 149 25.19 -27.90 -11.92
CA THR A 149 24.29 -27.45 -12.99
C THR A 149 24.55 -26.01 -13.46
N GLY A 150 25.42 -25.25 -12.80
CA GLY A 150 25.73 -23.85 -13.13
C GLY A 150 25.96 -22.94 -11.92
N ILE A 151 26.02 -21.63 -12.16
CA ILE A 151 26.17 -20.62 -11.10
C ILE A 151 24.77 -20.17 -10.66
N THR A 152 24.55 -20.08 -9.35
CA THR A 152 23.33 -19.52 -8.77
C THR A 152 23.67 -18.28 -7.96
N THR A 153 22.96 -17.19 -8.19
CA THR A 153 23.06 -15.98 -7.38
C THR A 153 21.76 -15.71 -6.65
N LEU A 154 21.89 -15.15 -5.45
CA LEU A 154 20.78 -14.85 -4.56
C LEU A 154 20.84 -13.39 -4.15
N TYR A 155 19.70 -12.71 -4.25
CA TYR A 155 19.49 -11.35 -3.77
C TYR A 155 18.47 -11.40 -2.64
N TYR A 156 18.88 -10.99 -1.45
CA TYR A 156 17.97 -10.74 -0.34
C TYR A 156 17.02 -9.61 -0.73
N LEU A 157 15.71 -9.82 -0.50
CA LEU A 157 14.68 -8.84 -0.84
C LEU A 157 14.14 -8.10 0.39
N GLY A 158 14.32 -8.65 1.59
CA GLY A 158 13.63 -8.18 2.80
C GLY A 158 12.69 -9.23 3.37
N ASN A 159 11.99 -8.84 4.43
CA ASN A 159 11.02 -9.69 5.09
C ASN A 159 9.85 -10.04 4.17
N GLU A 160 9.24 -11.20 4.39
CA GLU A 160 8.09 -11.68 3.64
C GLU A 160 6.92 -10.67 3.67
N ARG A 161 6.29 -10.47 2.51
CA ARG A 161 5.06 -9.69 2.44
C ARG A 161 3.90 -10.48 3.02
N GLY A 162 3.18 -9.88 3.97
CA GLY A 162 1.97 -10.48 4.52
C GLY A 162 1.63 -9.95 5.90
N PHE A 163 0.69 -10.62 6.57
CA PHE A 163 0.24 -10.24 7.91
C PHE A 163 1.26 -10.55 9.00
N ILE A 164 2.07 -11.60 8.82
CA ILE A 164 3.07 -12.05 9.79
C ILE A 164 4.36 -12.35 9.01
N PRO A 165 5.28 -11.38 8.92
CA PRO A 165 6.55 -11.54 8.23
C PRO A 165 7.53 -12.31 9.12
N ILE A 166 7.54 -13.65 9.02
CA ILE A 166 8.46 -14.50 9.79
C ILE A 166 9.73 -14.76 8.97
N ASP A 167 9.54 -15.05 7.70
CA ASP A 167 10.60 -15.45 6.79
C ASP A 167 11.06 -14.27 5.94
N SER A 168 12.14 -14.48 5.20
CA SER A 168 12.66 -13.51 4.24
C SER A 168 12.37 -13.94 2.81
N GLU A 169 12.12 -12.99 1.91
CA GLU A 169 12.03 -13.25 0.48
C GLU A 169 13.40 -13.05 -0.20
N CYS A 170 13.71 -13.93 -1.14
CA CYS A 170 14.94 -13.89 -1.92
C CYS A 170 14.65 -14.08 -3.41
N LEU A 171 15.30 -13.29 -4.27
CA LEU A 171 15.36 -13.53 -5.71
C LEU A 171 16.56 -14.44 -6.01
N VAL A 172 16.28 -15.60 -6.58
CA VAL A 172 17.30 -16.57 -7.01
C VAL A 172 17.39 -16.55 -8.53
N LEU A 173 18.60 -16.39 -9.04
CA LEU A 173 18.91 -16.42 -10.47
C LEU A 173 19.82 -17.61 -10.76
N GLN A 174 19.48 -18.41 -11.77
CA GLN A 174 20.31 -19.51 -12.24
C GLN A 174 20.92 -19.14 -13.60
N PHE A 175 22.22 -19.35 -13.72
CA PHE A 175 23.00 -19.08 -14.92
C PHE A 175 23.44 -20.38 -15.59
N ASP A 176 23.48 -20.38 -16.92
CA ASP A 176 24.13 -21.43 -17.70
C ASP A 176 25.66 -21.31 -17.68
N LYS A 177 26.32 -22.21 -18.40
CA LYS A 177 27.79 -22.25 -18.54
C LYS A 177 28.35 -21.04 -19.30
N ASP A 178 27.53 -20.35 -20.09
CA ASP A 178 27.89 -19.15 -20.83
C ASP A 178 27.64 -17.87 -20.01
N GLY A 179 27.23 -18.02 -18.74
CA GLY A 179 27.00 -16.90 -17.82
C GLY A 179 25.71 -16.14 -18.09
N ARG A 180 24.70 -16.78 -18.70
CA ARG A 180 23.40 -16.18 -18.99
C ARG A 180 22.29 -16.73 -18.10
N VAL A 181 21.36 -15.87 -17.70
CA VAL A 181 20.22 -16.28 -16.86
C VAL A 181 19.30 -17.21 -17.66
N ILE A 182 19.12 -18.44 -17.17
CA ILE A 182 18.18 -19.43 -17.73
C ILE A 182 16.90 -19.54 -16.94
N GLU A 183 16.94 -19.19 -15.65
CA GLU A 183 15.79 -19.27 -14.75
C GLU A 183 15.91 -18.22 -13.64
N TYR A 184 14.77 -17.76 -13.14
CA TYR A 184 14.70 -17.01 -11.91
C TYR A 184 13.45 -17.40 -11.11
N LYS A 185 13.53 -17.28 -9.79
CA LYS A 185 12.38 -17.46 -8.88
C LYS A 185 12.49 -16.54 -7.68
N VAL A 186 11.33 -16.10 -7.18
CA VAL A 186 11.22 -15.50 -5.84
C VAL A 186 10.81 -16.62 -4.89
N GLN A 187 11.58 -16.84 -3.84
CA GLN A 187 11.30 -17.85 -2.83
C GLN A 187 11.44 -17.27 -1.43
N ARG A 188 10.80 -17.94 -0.47
CA ARG A 188 10.95 -17.68 0.96
C ARG A 188 12.05 -18.59 1.50
N ASP A 189 12.80 -18.10 2.47
CA ASP A 189 13.78 -18.87 3.24
C ASP A 189 13.11 -19.61 4.40
#